data_AF-A0A953SA18-F1
#
_entry.id   AF-A0A953SA18-F1
#
_cell.length_a   1.000
_cell.length_b   1.000
_cell.length_c   1.000
_cell.angle_alpha   90.00
_cell.angle_beta   90.00
_cell.angle_gamma   90.00
#
_symmetry.space_group_name_H-M   'P 1'
#
loop_
_entity.id
_entity.type
_entity.pdbx_description
1 polymer ?
#
loop_
_entity_poly.entity_id
_entity_poly.type
_entity_poly.pdbx_seq_one_letter_code
_entity_poly.pdbx_strand_id
1 'polypeptide(L)' 'GLLRQYFPKRTDLSGYSQADLDKVALRLNQRPRKTLGFETPESRLQATVAMTH' A
#
# COMPACT_ATOMS: atom_id res chain seq x y z
N GLY A 1 1.80 4.77 11.31
CA GLY A 1 1.45 3.89 10.18
C GLY A 1 1.76 4.59 8.87
N LEU A 2 2.20 3.86 7.84
CA LEU A 2 2.70 4.45 6.58
C LEU A 2 1.69 5.30 5.83
N LEU A 3 0.41 4.93 5.87
CA LEU A 3 -0.66 5.72 5.25
C LEU A 3 -0.74 7.15 5.82
N ARG A 4 -0.37 7.34 7.10
CA ARG A 4 -0.34 8.66 7.75
C ARG A 4 0.77 9.59 7.25
N GLN A 5 1.73 9.07 6.49
CA GLN A 5 2.76 9.87 5.82
C GLN A 5 2.19 10.59 4.59
N TYR A 6 1.08 10.09 4.03
CA TYR A 6 0.40 10.66 2.87
C TYR A 6 -0.90 11.37 3.27
N PHE A 7 -1.64 10.79 4.22
CA PHE A 7 -2.92 11.31 4.70
C PHE A 7 -2.89 11.45 6.22
N PRO A 8 -2.62 12.65 6.75
CA PRO A 8 -2.69 12.95 8.18
C PRO A 8 -4.01 12.50 8.84
N LYS A 9 -4.05 12.54 10.18
CA LYS A 9 -5.27 12.17 10.91
C LYS A 9 -6.45 13.02 10.42
N ARG A 10 -7.57 12.33 10.13
CA ARG A 10 -8.83 12.96 9.68
C ARG A 10 -8.72 13.70 8.34
N THR A 11 -7.76 13.36 7.49
CA THR A 11 -7.77 13.82 6.09
C THR A 11 -9.02 13.31 5.40
N ASP A 12 -9.79 14.24 4.84
CA ASP A 12 -10.90 13.92 3.96
C ASP A 12 -10.34 13.43 2.61
N LEU A 13 -10.74 12.23 2.20
CA LEU A 13 -10.30 11.61 0.96
C LEU A 13 -11.22 11.96 -0.23
N SER A 14 -12.38 12.59 0.01
CA SER A 14 -13.36 12.91 -1.04
C SER A 14 -12.82 13.84 -2.13
N GLY A 15 -11.83 14.67 -1.79
CA GLY A 15 -11.16 15.59 -2.72
C GLY A 15 -10.03 14.96 -3.55
N TYR A 16 -9.69 13.68 -3.32
CA TYR A 16 -8.64 12.99 -4.07
C TYR A 16 -9.25 12.19 -5.22
N SER A 17 -8.64 12.29 -6.40
CA SER A 17 -9.02 11.45 -7.52
C SER A 17 -8.58 10.01 -7.27
N GLN A 18 -9.25 9.05 -7.92
CA GLN A 18 -8.83 7.65 -7.89
C GLN A 18 -7.35 7.50 -8.30
N ALA A 19 -6.92 8.23 -9.33
CA ALA A 19 -5.53 8.21 -9.80
C ALA A 19 -4.52 8.70 -8.74
N ASP A 20 -4.90 9.64 -7.87
CA ASP A 20 -4.03 10.10 -6.79
C ASP A 20 -3.92 9.04 -5.68
N LEU A 21 -5.04 8.40 -5.35
CA LEU A 21 -5.08 7.30 -4.39
C LEU A 21 -4.27 6.10 -4.91
N ASP A 22 -4.38 5.77 -6.19
CA ASP A 22 -3.63 4.68 -6.83
C ASP A 22 -2.13 4.94 -6.80
N LYS A 23 -1.68 6.18 -7.04
CA LYS A 23 -0.26 6.54 -6.92
C LYS A 23 0.27 6.34 -5.50
N VAL A 24 -0.55 6.61 -4.48
CA VAL A 24 -0.17 6.37 -3.08
C VAL A 24 -0.16 4.87 -2.78
N ALA A 25 -1.19 4.14 -3.23
CA ALA A 25 -1.27 2.69 -3.07
C ALA A 25 -0.08 1.99 -3.73
N LEU A 26 0.28 2.36 -4.95
CA LEU A 26 1.44 1.84 -5.68
C LEU A 26 2.73 2.02 -4.87
N ARG A 27 2.99 3.23 -4.37
CA ARG A 27 4.18 3.51 -3.55
C ARG A 27 4.20 2.70 -2.25
N LEU A 28 3.05 2.52 -1.61
CA LEU A 28 2.95 1.71 -0.40
C LEU A 28 3.19 0.23 -0.69
N ASN A 29 2.61 -0.27 -1.78
CA ASN A 29 2.66 -1.68 -2.19
C ASN A 29 4.04 -2.10 -2.70
N GLN A 30 4.78 -1.17 -3.32
CA GLN A 30 6.14 -1.40 -3.82
C GLN A 30 7.23 -1.18 -2.76
N ARG A 31 6.89 -0.65 -1.58
CA ARG A 31 7.89 -0.33 -0.56
C ARG A 31 8.32 -1.59 0.21
N PRO A 32 9.63 -1.94 0.22
CA PRO A 32 10.16 -2.99 1.09
C PRO A 32 9.80 -2.80 2.57
N ARG A 33 9.30 -3.86 3.23
CA ARG A 33 8.91 -3.81 4.65
C ARG A 33 9.74 -4.76 5.47
N LYS A 34 10.41 -4.26 6.51
CA LYS A 34 11.17 -5.10 7.47
C LYS A 34 10.31 -6.21 8.09
N THR A 35 9.04 -5.94 8.36
CA THR A 35 8.08 -6.93 8.90
C THR A 35 7.74 -8.05 7.91
N LEU A 36 8.04 -7.87 6.62
CA LEU A 36 7.88 -8.85 5.56
C LEU A 36 9.25 -9.40 5.10
N GLY A 37 10.28 -9.34 5.94
CA GLY A 37 11.63 -9.78 5.55
C GLY A 37 12.26 -8.91 4.45
N PHE A 38 11.86 -7.63 4.36
CA PHE A 38 12.21 -6.70 3.28
C PHE A 38 11.56 -6.99 1.93
N GLU A 39 10.59 -7.91 1.85
CA GLU A 39 9.73 -8.05 0.68
C GLU A 39 8.73 -6.89 0.59
N THR A 40 8.22 -6.67 -0.63
CA THR A 40 7.16 -5.67 -0.88
C THR A 40 5.79 -6.28 -0.53
N PRO A 41 4.85 -5.47 0.00
CA PRO A 41 3.49 -5.94 0.24
C PRO A 41 2.82 -6.57 -0.99
N GLU A 42 3.08 -6.01 -2.17
CA GLU A 42 2.59 -6.54 -3.44
C GLU A 42 3.06 -7.97 -3.70
N SER A 43 4.37 -8.23 -3.58
CA SER A 43 4.95 -9.56 -3.80
C SER A 43 4.39 -10.59 -2.80
N ARG A 44 4.30 -10.22 -1.52
CA ARG A 44 3.71 -11.09 -0.49
C ARG A 44 2.26 -11.43 -0.81
N LEU A 45 1.48 -10.43 -1.21
CA LEU A 45 0.07 -10.63 -1.54
C LEU A 45 -0.07 -11.59 -2.72
N GLN A 46 0.68 -11.36 -3.81
CA GLN A 46 0.70 -12.24 -4.98
C GLN A 46 1.07 -13.68 -4.61
N ALA A 47 2.09 -13.87 -3.77
CA ALA A 47 2.50 -15.20 -3.30
C ALA A 47 1.39 -15.90 -2.51
N THR A 48 0.68 -15.19 -1.62
CA THR A 48 -0.43 -15.78 -0.85
C THR A 48 -1.66 -16.13 -1.70
N VAL A 49 -2.00 -15.28 -2.68
CA VAL A 49 -3.13 -15.52 -3.58
C VAL A 49 -2.86 -16.70 -4.51
N ALA A 50 -1.63 -16.82 -5.02
CA ALA A 50 -1.23 -17.95 -5.86
C ALA A 50 -1.25 -19.31 -5.12
N MET A 51 -1.10 -19.32 -3.79
CA MET A 51 -1.14 -20.53 -2.96
C MET A 51 -2.56 -21.01 -2.60
N THR A 52 -3.62 -20.28 -3.00
CA THR A 52 -5.01 -20.58 -2.59
C THR A 52 -5.84 -21.23 -3.71
N HIS A 53 -5.21 -21.95 -4.65
CA HIS A 53 -5.89 -22.69 -5.73
C HIS A 53 -6.10 -24.16 -5.42
#